data_AF-A0A951ZKJ2-F1
#
_entry.id   AF-A0A951ZKJ2-F1
#
_cell.length_a   1.000
_cell.length_b   1.000
_cell.length_c   1.000
_cell.angle_alpha   90.00
_cell.angle_beta   90.00
_cell.angle_gamma   90.00
#
_symmetry.space_group_name_H-M   'P 1'
#
loop_
_entity.id
_entity.type
_entity.pdbx_description
1 polymer ?
#
loop_
_entity_poly.entity_id
_entity_poly.type
_entity_poly.pdbx_seq_one_letter_code
_entity_poly.pdbx_strand_id
1 'polypeptide(L)'
;MRYFLFILLLFPLTVHELIAQSFSCSVSKQQVAVGERFKISYRIENMQARDFRAPTFDGFSIVGGPMQSQNMTVVNGAMSQSTEISYYLSAQRTGSITIEPASIVSGNRTIKSNVIEMEVGGSAMSSSSNNPPASNTPSPPSTSVPSNLSSQDIFITASANRQSVFEGEQVQLT
;
A
#
# COMPACT_ATOMS: atom_id res chain seq x y z
N MET A 1 -58.91 9.52 -0.46
CA MET A 1 -57.78 10.16 -1.19
C MET A 1 -56.79 10.92 -0.31
N ARG A 2 -57.17 11.50 0.86
CA ARG A 2 -56.24 12.21 1.78
C ARG A 2 -55.18 11.34 2.49
N TYR A 3 -55.49 10.06 2.77
CA TYR A 3 -54.55 9.15 3.44
C TYR A 3 -53.49 8.53 2.52
N PHE A 4 -53.73 8.54 1.20
CA PHE A 4 -52.77 8.01 0.23
C PHE A 4 -51.50 8.88 0.14
N LEU A 5 -51.64 10.19 0.35
CA LEU A 5 -50.52 11.13 0.39
C LEU A 5 -49.71 11.00 1.69
N PHE A 6 -50.34 10.56 2.79
CA PHE A 6 -49.66 10.33 4.08
C PHE A 6 -48.84 9.04 4.13
N ILE A 7 -49.22 8.01 3.35
CA ILE A 7 -48.50 6.73 3.28
C ILE A 7 -47.22 6.83 2.42
N LEU A 8 -47.19 7.75 1.44
CA LEU A 8 -45.98 8.04 0.64
C LEU A 8 -44.92 8.83 1.44
N LEU A 9 -45.31 9.51 2.53
CA LEU A 9 -44.42 10.31 3.38
C LEU A 9 -43.76 9.48 4.51
N LEU A 10 -44.22 8.25 4.76
CA LEU A 10 -43.78 7.41 5.88
C LEU A 10 -42.88 6.24 5.45
N PHE A 11 -42.34 6.27 4.24
CA PHE A 11 -41.28 5.35 3.83
C PHE A 11 -39.95 6.09 3.92
N PRO A 12 -39.17 5.95 5.01
CA PRO A 12 -37.86 6.58 5.06
C PRO A 12 -37.00 6.00 3.93
N LEU A 13 -36.60 6.84 2.98
CA LEU A 13 -35.53 6.52 2.03
C LEU A 13 -34.25 6.35 2.85
N THR A 14 -33.99 5.14 3.31
CA THR A 14 -32.70 4.78 3.92
C THR A 14 -31.68 4.69 2.80
N VAL A 15 -30.94 5.78 2.60
CA VAL A 15 -29.78 5.82 1.69
C VAL A 15 -28.72 4.91 2.30
N HIS A 16 -28.57 3.70 1.76
CA HIS A 16 -27.48 2.81 2.13
C HIS A 16 -26.24 3.27 1.34
N GLU A 17 -25.23 3.79 2.06
CA GLU A 17 -23.93 4.03 1.45
C GLU A 17 -23.31 2.68 1.08
N LEU A 18 -23.26 2.40 -0.22
CA LEU A 18 -22.55 1.25 -0.77
C LEU A 18 -21.05 1.55 -0.71
N ILE A 19 -20.37 0.90 0.23
CA ILE A 19 -18.91 0.96 0.31
C ILE A 19 -18.33 0.16 -0.86
N ALA A 20 -17.50 0.80 -1.69
CA ALA A 20 -16.90 0.18 -2.86
C ALA A 20 -15.91 -0.93 -2.47
N GLN A 21 -16.07 -2.11 -3.07
CA GLN A 21 -15.16 -3.24 -2.94
C GLN A 21 -14.18 -3.24 -4.11
N SER A 22 -12.88 -3.32 -3.86
CA SER A 22 -11.88 -3.30 -4.93
C SER A 22 -10.67 -4.18 -4.63
N PHE A 23 -10.09 -4.74 -5.70
CA PHE A 23 -8.79 -5.40 -5.66
C PHE A 23 -7.93 -4.86 -6.81
N SER A 24 -6.89 -4.11 -6.47
CA SER A 24 -6.04 -3.43 -7.44
C SER A 24 -4.56 -3.70 -7.20
N CYS A 25 -3.78 -3.54 -8.25
CA CYS A 25 -2.33 -3.65 -8.27
C CYS A 25 -1.75 -2.32 -8.77
N SER A 26 -0.73 -1.83 -8.10
CA SER A 26 0.02 -0.63 -8.48
C SER A 26 1.52 -0.84 -8.32
N VAL A 27 2.30 -0.05 -9.05
CA VAL A 27 3.77 -0.05 -8.99
C VAL A 27 4.25 1.34 -8.63
N SER A 28 5.36 1.43 -7.89
CA SER A 28 5.96 2.72 -7.54
C SER A 28 6.57 3.45 -8.74
N LYS A 29 6.90 2.71 -9.81
CA LYS A 29 7.48 3.22 -11.06
C LYS A 29 6.96 2.38 -12.22
N GLN A 30 6.59 3.01 -13.33
CA GLN A 30 6.14 2.31 -14.55
C GLN A 30 7.31 1.98 -15.49
N GLN A 31 8.41 2.72 -15.37
CA GLN A 31 9.64 2.54 -16.13
C GLN A 31 10.79 2.38 -15.15
N VAL A 32 11.62 1.36 -15.36
CA VAL A 32 12.76 1.04 -14.48
C VAL A 32 13.95 0.59 -15.32
N ALA A 33 15.15 0.69 -14.79
CA ALA A 33 16.31 0.08 -15.43
C ALA A 33 16.57 -1.34 -14.95
N VAL A 34 17.35 -2.10 -15.72
CA VAL A 34 17.89 -3.39 -15.25
C VAL A 34 18.69 -3.17 -13.95
N GLY A 35 18.42 -4.01 -12.95
CA GLY A 35 18.98 -3.92 -11.60
C GLY A 35 18.27 -2.91 -10.68
N GLU A 36 17.45 -2.01 -11.21
CA GLU A 36 16.71 -1.04 -10.40
C GLU A 36 15.61 -1.72 -9.59
N ARG A 37 15.41 -1.25 -8.36
CA ARG A 37 14.38 -1.76 -7.45
C ARG A 37 13.13 -0.89 -7.50
N PHE A 38 11.97 -1.52 -7.50
CA PHE A 38 10.68 -0.84 -7.36
C PHE A 38 9.74 -1.65 -6.47
N LYS A 39 8.73 -0.98 -5.91
CA LYS A 39 7.70 -1.62 -5.09
C LYS A 39 6.49 -1.94 -5.96
N ILE A 40 5.95 -3.13 -5.81
CA ILE A 40 4.61 -3.50 -6.30
C ILE A 40 3.68 -3.67 -5.10
N SER A 41 2.48 -3.12 -5.19
CA SER A 41 1.48 -3.05 -4.13
C SER A 41 0.15 -3.59 -4.61
N TYR A 42 -0.40 -4.56 -3.88
CA TYR A 42 -1.71 -5.13 -4.07
C TYR A 42 -2.63 -4.60 -2.98
N ARG A 43 -3.64 -3.81 -3.37
CA ARG A 43 -4.58 -3.18 -2.45
C ARG A 43 -5.95 -3.84 -2.55
N ILE A 44 -6.45 -4.28 -1.40
CA ILE A 44 -7.76 -4.90 -1.23
C ILE A 44 -8.59 -3.98 -0.35
N GLU A 45 -9.67 -3.43 -0.88
CA GLU A 45 -10.55 -2.51 -0.16
C GLU A 45 -11.90 -3.18 0.10
N ASN A 46 -12.34 -3.10 1.36
CA ASN A 46 -13.68 -3.45 1.83
C ASN A 46 -14.10 -4.90 1.55
N MET A 47 -13.10 -5.79 1.44
CA MET A 47 -13.29 -7.20 1.14
C MET A 47 -12.51 -8.07 2.12
N GLN A 48 -13.11 -9.18 2.53
CA GLN A 48 -12.38 -10.26 3.17
C GLN A 48 -11.69 -11.09 2.09
N ALA A 49 -10.36 -11.01 2.06
CA ALA A 49 -9.53 -11.80 1.16
C ALA A 49 -8.90 -12.96 1.92
N ARG A 50 -8.93 -14.14 1.28
CA ARG A 50 -8.21 -15.33 1.68
C ARG A 50 -7.37 -15.81 0.50
N ASP A 51 -6.41 -16.69 0.79
CA ASP A 51 -5.62 -17.37 -0.24
C ASP A 51 -5.04 -16.42 -1.30
N PHE A 52 -4.42 -15.32 -0.85
CA PHE A 52 -3.72 -14.42 -1.76
C PHE A 52 -2.62 -15.20 -2.50
N ARG A 53 -2.64 -15.12 -3.84
CA ARG A 53 -1.63 -15.69 -4.71
C ARG A 53 -1.07 -14.59 -5.61
N ALA A 54 0.20 -14.28 -5.41
CA ALA A 54 0.96 -13.43 -6.32
C ALA A 54 1.09 -14.11 -7.70
N PRO A 55 1.18 -13.33 -8.79
CA PRO A 55 1.55 -13.85 -10.09
C PRO A 55 3.01 -14.32 -10.09
N THR A 56 3.41 -15.02 -11.14
CA THR A 56 4.83 -15.18 -11.46
C THR A 56 5.38 -13.83 -11.93
N PHE A 57 6.46 -13.37 -11.32
CA PHE A 57 7.12 -12.12 -11.71
C PHE A 57 8.15 -12.34 -12.82
N ASP A 58 7.73 -12.83 -13.98
CA ASP A 58 8.66 -13.14 -15.07
C ASP A 58 9.43 -11.89 -15.52
N GLY A 59 10.75 -12.00 -15.59
CA GLY A 59 11.64 -10.86 -15.92
C GLY A 59 11.97 -9.94 -14.73
N PHE A 60 11.42 -10.23 -13.54
CA PHE A 60 11.78 -9.57 -12.29
C PHE A 60 12.26 -10.60 -11.27
N SER A 61 13.08 -10.15 -10.32
CA SER A 61 13.44 -10.93 -9.13
C SER A 61 12.83 -10.31 -7.89
N ILE A 62 12.32 -11.15 -6.99
CA ILE A 62 11.85 -10.70 -5.68
C ILE A 62 13.09 -10.41 -4.82
N VAL A 63 13.27 -9.15 -4.43
CA VAL A 63 14.34 -8.71 -3.54
C VAL A 63 13.86 -8.54 -2.10
N GLY A 64 12.54 -8.47 -1.87
CA GLY A 64 11.97 -8.46 -0.52
C GLY A 64 10.45 -8.57 -0.50
N GLY A 65 9.92 -9.05 0.63
CA GLY A 65 8.49 -9.27 0.86
C GLY A 65 8.12 -10.75 0.97
N PRO A 66 6.82 -11.09 1.10
CA PRO A 66 5.69 -10.16 1.16
C PRO A 66 5.68 -9.31 2.44
N MET A 67 5.34 -8.03 2.30
CA MET A 67 5.00 -7.14 3.40
C MET A 67 3.51 -6.88 3.40
N GLN A 68 2.85 -7.03 4.54
CA GLN A 68 1.41 -6.85 4.65
C GLN A 68 1.07 -5.79 5.69
N SER A 69 0.20 -4.86 5.31
CA SER A 69 -0.41 -3.90 6.22
C SER A 69 -1.93 -3.99 6.12
N GLN A 70 -2.61 -3.71 7.23
CA GLN A 70 -4.07 -3.68 7.29
C GLN A 70 -4.50 -2.42 8.04
N ASN A 71 -5.51 -1.74 7.51
CA ASN A 71 -6.13 -0.59 8.13
C ASN A 71 -7.64 -0.81 8.20
N MET A 72 -8.25 -0.41 9.31
CA MET A 72 -9.68 -0.54 9.55
C MET A 72 -10.19 0.74 10.21
N THR A 73 -11.31 1.25 9.72
CA THR A 73 -11.89 2.51 10.20
C THR A 73 -13.39 2.36 10.28
N VAL A 74 -13.99 2.89 11.35
CA VAL A 74 -15.43 2.91 11.55
C VAL A 74 -15.87 4.37 11.72
N VAL A 75 -16.67 4.88 10.80
CA VAL A 75 -17.19 6.26 10.83
C VAL A 75 -18.71 6.18 10.82
N ASN A 76 -19.37 6.74 11.85
CA ASN A 76 -20.84 6.74 11.98
C ASN A 76 -21.49 5.35 11.82
N GLY A 77 -20.80 4.31 12.26
CA GLY A 77 -21.26 2.91 12.13
C GLY A 77 -20.95 2.25 10.78
N ALA A 78 -20.45 3.00 9.79
CA ALA A 78 -19.96 2.45 8.52
C ALA A 78 -18.51 1.98 8.67
N MET A 79 -18.27 0.69 8.39
CA MET A 79 -16.96 0.05 8.50
C MET A 79 -16.24 0.02 7.15
N SER A 80 -15.03 0.58 7.09
CA SER A 80 -14.13 0.51 5.94
C SER A 80 -12.85 -0.23 6.33
N GLN A 81 -12.35 -1.09 5.44
CA GLN A 81 -11.12 -1.85 5.63
C GLN A 81 -10.25 -1.81 4.37
N SER A 82 -8.93 -1.74 4.55
CA SER A 82 -7.96 -1.79 3.45
C SER A 82 -6.81 -2.69 3.85
N THR A 83 -6.49 -3.68 3.03
CA THR A 83 -5.29 -4.51 3.17
C THR A 83 -4.35 -4.19 2.01
N GLU A 84 -3.07 -3.94 2.30
CA GLU A 84 -2.03 -3.81 1.29
C GLU A 84 -1.02 -4.94 1.45
N ILE A 85 -0.75 -5.67 0.37
CA ILE A 85 0.32 -6.67 0.29
C ILE A 85 1.32 -6.17 -0.73
N SER A 86 2.60 -6.14 -0.39
CA SER A 86 3.62 -5.56 -1.27
C SER A 86 4.91 -6.35 -1.32
N TYR A 87 5.61 -6.18 -2.44
CA TYR A 87 6.93 -6.77 -2.71
C TYR A 87 7.86 -5.71 -3.25
N TYR A 88 9.15 -5.88 -2.99
CA TYR A 88 10.20 -5.18 -3.72
C TYR A 88 10.72 -6.11 -4.80
N LEU A 89 10.71 -5.62 -6.04
CA LEU A 89 11.18 -6.33 -7.22
C LEU A 89 12.39 -5.63 -7.82
N SER A 90 13.25 -6.38 -8.50
CA SER A 90 14.35 -5.85 -9.31
C SER A 90 14.29 -6.39 -10.72
N ALA A 91 14.42 -5.51 -11.72
CA ALA A 91 14.32 -5.88 -13.13
C ALA A 91 15.57 -6.63 -13.61
N GLN A 92 15.38 -7.75 -14.31
CA GLN A 92 16.46 -8.65 -14.72
C GLN A 92 16.85 -8.51 -16.20
N ARG A 93 15.94 -8.03 -17.05
CA ARG A 93 16.14 -7.90 -18.49
C ARG A 93 15.40 -6.69 -19.04
N THR A 94 15.91 -6.12 -20.13
CA THR A 94 15.29 -5.00 -20.83
C THR A 94 14.05 -5.42 -21.61
N GLY A 95 13.22 -4.42 -21.95
CA GLY A 95 12.04 -4.53 -22.80
C GLY A 95 10.72 -4.28 -22.06
N SER A 96 9.62 -4.40 -22.80
CA SER A 96 8.28 -4.34 -22.24
C SER A 96 7.92 -5.67 -21.57
N ILE A 97 7.58 -5.63 -20.29
CA ILE A 97 7.30 -6.81 -19.47
C ILE A 97 5.95 -6.63 -18.78
N THR A 98 5.05 -7.57 -19.00
CA THR A 98 3.72 -7.59 -18.38
C THR A 98 3.76 -8.36 -17.07
N ILE A 99 3.22 -7.76 -16.01
CA ILE A 99 2.97 -8.40 -14.72
C ILE A 99 1.53 -8.87 -14.68
N GLU A 100 1.35 -10.19 -14.61
CA GLU A 100 0.04 -10.83 -14.57
C GLU A 100 -0.75 -10.47 -13.29
N PRO A 101 -2.08 -10.62 -13.30
CA PRO A 101 -2.90 -10.37 -12.13
C PRO A 101 -2.59 -11.30 -10.96
N ALA A 102 -2.57 -10.73 -9.74
CA ALA A 102 -2.70 -11.53 -8.54
C ALA A 102 -4.15 -12.03 -8.38
N SER A 103 -4.34 -13.05 -7.54
CA SER A 103 -5.66 -13.57 -7.22
C SER A 103 -5.88 -13.69 -5.72
N ILE A 104 -7.13 -13.52 -5.31
CA ILE A 104 -7.61 -13.74 -3.95
C ILE A 104 -8.91 -14.54 -4.01
N VAL A 105 -9.28 -15.17 -2.88
CA VAL A 105 -10.61 -15.75 -2.68
C VAL A 105 -11.40 -14.82 -1.74
N SER A 106 -12.56 -14.35 -2.20
CA SER A 106 -13.52 -13.60 -1.37
C SER A 106 -14.87 -14.29 -1.41
N GLY A 107 -15.36 -14.71 -0.24
CA GLY A 107 -16.49 -15.63 -0.14
C GLY A 107 -16.18 -16.94 -0.87
N ASN A 108 -16.95 -17.24 -1.93
CA ASN A 108 -16.79 -18.43 -2.77
C ASN A 108 -16.28 -18.09 -4.19
N ARG A 109 -15.74 -16.89 -4.38
CA ARG A 109 -15.31 -16.40 -5.71
C ARG A 109 -13.83 -16.05 -5.70
N THR A 110 -13.13 -16.43 -6.77
CA THR A 110 -11.78 -15.95 -7.05
C THR A 110 -11.86 -14.61 -7.75
N ILE A 111 -11.14 -13.61 -7.23
CA ILE A 111 -11.11 -12.24 -7.75
C ILE A 111 -9.66 -11.94 -8.13
N LYS A 112 -9.48 -11.29 -9.28
CA LYS A 112 -8.16 -10.95 -9.84
C LYS A 112 -7.93 -9.44 -9.80
N SER A 113 -6.67 -9.04 -9.66
CA SER A 113 -6.26 -7.64 -9.80
C SER A 113 -6.20 -7.21 -11.27
N ASN A 114 -5.88 -5.94 -11.53
CA ASN A 114 -5.49 -5.49 -12.86
C ASN A 114 -4.09 -6.01 -13.24
N VAL A 115 -3.84 -5.99 -14.56
CA VAL A 115 -2.54 -6.23 -15.20
C VAL A 115 -1.71 -4.94 -15.15
N ILE A 116 -0.38 -5.06 -15.11
CA ILE A 116 0.54 -3.92 -15.20
C ILE A 116 1.57 -4.16 -16.32
N GLU A 117 1.76 -3.18 -17.20
CA GLU A 117 2.77 -3.22 -18.27
C GLU A 117 3.97 -2.35 -17.94
N MET A 118 5.14 -2.94 -17.72
CA MET A 118 6.36 -2.24 -17.31
C MET A 118 7.30 -2.07 -18.49
N GLU A 119 8.00 -0.93 -18.55
CA GLU A 119 9.09 -0.72 -19.51
C GLU A 119 10.43 -0.82 -18.78
N VAL A 120 11.31 -1.72 -19.24
CA VAL A 120 12.65 -1.91 -18.65
C VAL A 120 13.74 -1.40 -19.59
N GLY A 121 14.41 -0.33 -19.18
CA GLY A 121 15.54 0.28 -19.90
C GLY A 121 16.89 -0.35 -19.54
N GLY A 122 17.88 -0.19 -20.44
CA GLY A 122 19.22 -0.75 -20.28
C GLY A 122 20.16 -0.01 -19.32
N SER A 123 19.81 1.22 -18.91
CA SER A 123 20.63 2.04 -18.02
C SER A 123 19.77 2.64 -16.93
N ALA A 124 20.25 2.60 -15.68
CA ALA A 124 19.65 3.33 -14.56
C ALA A 124 19.61 4.81 -14.92
N MET A 125 18.45 5.28 -15.38
CA MET A 125 18.21 6.70 -15.50
C MET A 125 18.07 7.18 -14.08
N SER A 126 19.17 7.67 -13.50
CA SER A 126 19.11 8.55 -12.35
C SER A 126 18.02 9.56 -12.66
N SER A 127 16.93 9.51 -11.90
CA SER A 127 15.85 10.47 -11.98
C SER A 127 16.47 11.84 -11.76
N SER A 128 16.77 12.52 -12.87
CA SER A 128 17.29 13.87 -12.89
C SER A 128 16.16 14.74 -12.36
N SER A 129 16.20 15.01 -11.06
CA SER A 129 15.39 16.02 -10.42
C SER A 129 15.77 17.35 -11.06
N ASN A 130 14.96 17.76 -12.04
CA ASN A 130 15.05 19.05 -12.69
C ASN A 130 14.44 20.08 -11.73
N ASN A 131 15.19 20.48 -10.70
CA ASN A 131 14.80 21.58 -9.82
C ASN A 131 15.23 22.91 -10.47
N PRO A 132 14.34 23.90 -10.66
CA PRO A 132 14.73 25.20 -11.17
C PRO A 132 15.63 25.96 -10.16
N PRO A 133 16.55 26.82 -10.61
CA PRO A 133 17.44 27.55 -9.71
C PRO A 133 16.65 28.67 -9.02
N ALA A 134 16.51 28.60 -7.70
CA ALA A 134 15.91 29.68 -6.91
C ALA A 134 16.70 29.95 -5.62
N SER A 135 17.38 31.11 -5.64
CA SER A 135 17.63 32.07 -4.56
C SER A 135 18.21 31.61 -3.20
N ASN A 136 19.39 32.15 -2.92
CA ASN A 136 20.05 32.25 -1.61
C ASN A 136 19.09 32.37 -0.42
N THR A 137 19.03 31.33 0.40
CA THR A 137 18.57 31.40 1.80
C THR A 137 19.55 30.59 2.66
N PRO A 138 19.96 31.06 3.85
CA PRO A 138 20.96 30.36 4.66
C PRO A 138 20.42 29.01 5.16
N SER A 139 21.11 27.93 4.83
CA SER A 139 20.79 26.57 5.27
C SER A 139 21.26 26.34 6.72
N PRO A 140 20.49 25.63 7.57
CA PRO A 140 21.02 25.06 8.81
C PRO A 140 22.02 23.93 8.51
N PRO A 141 22.96 23.63 9.44
CA PRO A 141 24.05 22.69 9.19
C PRO A 141 23.54 21.26 8.97
N SER A 142 23.87 20.71 7.80
CA SER A 142 23.64 19.32 7.44
C SER A 142 24.64 18.40 8.14
N THR A 143 24.15 17.54 9.03
CA THR A 143 24.92 16.44 9.63
C THR A 143 25.19 15.38 8.56
N SER A 144 26.45 15.20 8.19
CA SER A 144 26.92 14.10 7.38
C SER A 144 26.80 12.79 8.16
N VAL A 145 25.99 11.85 7.68
CA VAL A 145 25.93 10.48 8.23
C VAL A 145 27.04 9.66 7.55
N PRO A 146 28.07 9.18 8.28
CA PRO A 146 29.09 8.31 7.72
C PRO A 146 28.53 6.91 7.42
N SER A 147 28.94 6.33 6.29
CA SER A 147 28.45 5.07 5.73
C SER A 147 29.07 3.80 6.34
N ASN A 148 29.51 3.85 7.59
CA ASN A 148 30.05 2.70 8.33
C ASN A 148 29.35 2.62 9.69
N LEU A 149 28.21 1.93 9.73
CA LEU A 149 27.49 1.63 10.96
C LEU A 149 27.87 0.21 11.38
N SER A 150 28.55 0.08 12.52
CA SER A 150 28.77 -1.21 13.17
C SER A 150 27.51 -1.60 13.98
N SER A 151 27.33 -2.87 14.33
CA SER A 151 26.19 -3.32 15.16
C SER A 151 26.14 -2.68 16.56
N GLN A 152 27.15 -1.90 16.95
CA GLN A 152 27.23 -1.16 18.22
C GLN A 152 26.70 0.29 18.11
N ASP A 153 26.43 0.78 16.89
CA ASP A 153 26.01 2.17 16.63
C ASP A 153 24.50 2.32 16.42
N ILE A 154 23.73 1.24 16.60
CA ILE A 154 22.26 1.23 16.45
C ILE A 154 21.63 1.31 17.84
N PHE A 155 20.98 2.43 18.14
CA PHE A 155 20.14 2.58 19.33
C PHE A 155 18.68 2.41 18.92
N ILE A 156 17.97 1.49 19.58
CA ILE A 156 16.52 1.33 19.47
C ILE A 156 15.92 1.93 20.74
N THR A 157 15.10 2.96 20.58
CA THR A 157 14.30 3.51 21.68
C THR A 157 12.88 2.99 21.53
N ALA A 158 12.40 2.26 22.54
CA ALA A 158 11.00 1.90 22.65
C ALA A 158 10.33 2.82 23.67
N SER A 159 9.19 3.38 23.27
CA SER A 159 8.33 4.23 24.11
C SER A 159 7.03 3.49 24.40
N ALA A 160 6.62 3.49 25.67
CA ALA A 160 5.34 2.93 26.07
C ALA A 160 4.27 4.02 26.07
N ASN A 161 3.07 3.68 25.61
CA ASN A 161 1.96 4.62 25.63
C ASN A 161 1.46 4.96 27.06
N ARG A 162 1.81 4.16 28.08
CA ARG A 162 1.40 4.34 29.48
C ARG A 162 2.48 3.91 30.47
N GLN A 163 2.54 4.60 31.61
CA GLN A 163 3.50 4.33 32.69
C GLN A 163 2.87 3.66 33.93
N SER A 164 1.54 3.61 34.01
CA SER A 164 0.79 2.91 35.08
C SER A 164 -0.31 2.06 34.44
N VAL A 165 -0.43 0.81 34.88
CA VAL A 165 -1.36 -0.19 34.29
C VAL A 165 -2.11 -0.94 35.38
N PHE A 166 -3.34 -1.33 35.10
CA PHE A 166 -4.15 -2.21 35.93
C PHE A 166 -4.21 -3.63 35.33
N GLU A 167 -4.54 -4.62 36.16
CA GLU A 167 -4.63 -6.02 35.72
C GLU A 167 -5.71 -6.16 34.63
N GLY A 168 -5.31 -6.66 33.46
CA GLY A 168 -6.16 -6.83 32.29
C GLY A 168 -6.04 -5.76 31.19
N GLU A 169 -5.22 -4.73 31.35
CA GLU A 169 -5.02 -3.70 30.33
C GLU A 169 -3.84 -3.98 29.39
N GLN A 170 -4.01 -3.67 28.09
CA GLN A 170 -2.94 -3.79 27.09
C GLN A 170 -2.07 -2.53 27.05
N VAL A 171 -0.75 -2.72 27.04
CA VAL A 171 0.25 -1.68 26.79
C VAL A 171 0.81 -1.82 25.39
N GLN A 172 0.93 -0.71 24.68
CA GLN A 172 1.55 -0.67 23.35
C GLN A 172 2.94 -0.06 23.47
N LEU A 173 3.94 -0.76 22.92
CA LEU A 173 5.31 -0.28 22.77
C LEU A 173 5.54 0.13 21.32
N THR A 174 6.10 1.32 21.10
CA THR A 174 6.48 1.83 19.77
C THR A 174 7.88 2.39 19.81
#